data_AF-A0A2V5WGP7-F1
#
_entry.id   AF-A0A2V5WGP7-F1
#
_cell.length_a   1.000
_cell.length_b   1.000
_cell.length_c   1.000
_cell.angle_alpha   90.00
_cell.angle_beta   90.00
_cell.angle_gamma   90.00
#
_symmetry.space_group_name_H-M   'P 1'
#
loop_
_entity.id
_entity.type
_entity.pdbx_description
1 polymer ?
#
loop_
_entity_poly.entity_id
_entity_poly.type
_entity_poly.pdbx_seq_one_letter_code
_entity_poly.pdbx_strand_id
1 'polypeptide(L)'
;MASYVDLTKAWTDGRSWEFMISESHERVATSESSRSRGRHRQHARRVRSPYVELHACSAFSFLRGGSFPEQLAEVAAELEMAVMGLLDRNGIYGAQRFSVAARENNVRPIIGCELSMEDDSILPVLVETRVGYKNLCELLTQAHLRSEKGKCAVRWNELSGFAEGLVAFLGSGSARATRAVSGALAIANFSGRANSMTSGESSERLFRRDAETSTRDACAPQIRAQFLIDAFGPENVFVEIQRHFIRGEDRINRELVDLARASRLSILATNGVQYAKPYGREVLDVFTCIREHTHLDTAGKLLAQNAERHLKSDREMRELFRDLPEAIENTSRLAERLTFSLENLG
;
A
#
# COMPACT_ATOMS: atom_id res chain seq x y z
N MET A 1 10.11 21.48 45.36
CA MET A 1 10.41 20.12 45.85
C MET A 1 9.21 19.63 46.66
N ALA A 2 8.24 19.04 45.96
CA ALA A 2 7.04 18.33 46.43
C ALA A 2 6.24 18.08 45.13
N SER A 3 5.70 16.92 44.81
CA SER A 3 5.69 15.61 45.46
C SER A 3 5.18 14.62 44.42
N TYR A 4 5.96 13.57 44.18
CA TYR A 4 5.62 12.39 43.40
C TYR A 4 4.75 11.46 44.25
N VAL A 5 3.59 11.92 44.73
CA VAL A 5 2.60 11.09 45.46
C VAL A 5 1.24 11.80 45.38
N ASP A 6 0.50 11.66 44.28
CA ASP A 6 -0.97 11.86 44.30
C ASP A 6 -1.75 11.33 43.09
N LEU A 7 -1.15 10.46 42.27
CA LEU A 7 -1.83 9.88 41.10
C LEU A 7 -2.37 8.45 41.31
N THR A 8 -2.34 7.93 42.55
CA THR A 8 -2.85 6.59 42.88
C THR A 8 -4.15 6.59 43.69
N LYS A 9 -4.84 7.74 43.84
CA LYS A 9 -6.14 7.83 44.55
C LYS A 9 -7.35 8.20 43.70
N ALA A 10 -7.20 8.41 42.39
CA ALA A 10 -8.30 8.82 41.51
C ALA A 10 -9.05 7.65 40.82
N TRP A 11 -8.72 6.39 41.14
CA TRP A 11 -9.28 5.21 40.46
C TRP A 11 -10.37 4.45 41.24
N THR A 12 -10.81 4.96 42.41
CA THR A 12 -11.75 4.24 43.29
C THR A 12 -13.12 4.88 43.50
N ASP A 13 -13.48 5.97 42.82
CA ASP A 13 -14.80 6.61 43.04
C ASP A 13 -15.46 6.95 41.70
N GLY A 14 -16.18 5.96 41.14
CA GLY A 14 -16.87 6.07 39.85
C GLY A 14 -17.88 7.21 39.80
N ARG A 15 -17.50 8.32 39.18
CA ARG A 15 -18.40 9.44 38.83
C ARG A 15 -18.29 9.82 37.36
N SER A 16 -19.46 10.12 36.80
CA SER A 16 -19.77 10.43 35.40
C SER A 16 -19.09 11.70 34.90
N TRP A 17 -18.78 11.71 33.59
CA TRP A 17 -18.00 12.71 32.85
C TRP A 17 -18.74 14.01 32.48
N GLU A 18 -19.97 14.24 32.96
CA GLU A 18 -20.84 15.34 32.48
C GLU A 18 -20.78 16.66 33.27
N PHE A 19 -19.88 16.84 34.25
CA PHE A 19 -19.93 18.01 35.13
C PHE A 19 -18.77 19.01 35.01
N MET A 20 -17.98 18.94 33.92
CA MET A 20 -16.78 19.78 33.76
C MET A 20 -16.82 20.70 32.54
N ILE A 21 -18.01 21.12 32.07
CA ILE A 21 -18.16 22.21 31.09
C ILE A 21 -19.44 23.02 31.40
N SER A 22 -19.45 23.78 32.49
CA SER A 22 -20.36 24.93 32.63
C SER A 22 -19.88 25.82 33.77
N GLU A 23 -19.07 26.85 33.46
CA GLU A 23 -19.02 28.13 34.18
C GLU A 23 -17.84 28.96 33.66
N SER A 24 -18.11 29.89 32.74
CA SER A 24 -17.29 31.08 32.53
C SER A 24 -18.19 32.15 31.92
N HIS A 25 -18.68 32.99 32.82
CA HIS A 25 -19.70 34.02 32.67
C HIS A 25 -19.41 35.10 31.60
N GLU A 26 -20.51 35.55 31.00
CA GLU A 26 -20.70 36.83 30.30
C GLU A 26 -20.32 38.07 31.14
N ARG A 27 -19.83 39.12 30.46
CA ARG A 27 -20.28 40.52 30.67
C ARG A 27 -19.94 41.48 29.51
N VAL A 28 -21.03 41.92 28.88
CA VAL A 28 -21.39 43.13 28.09
C VAL A 28 -20.45 44.37 28.12
N ALA A 29 -20.19 44.98 26.94
CA ALA A 29 -20.64 46.35 26.56
C ALA A 29 -20.03 46.89 25.25
N THR A 30 -20.86 47.67 24.55
CA THR A 30 -20.79 48.28 23.21
C THR A 30 -19.88 49.51 23.07
N SER A 31 -19.26 49.71 21.90
CA SER A 31 -19.20 51.02 21.21
C SER A 31 -18.79 50.88 19.73
N GLU A 32 -19.47 51.65 18.86
CA GLU A 32 -19.35 51.68 17.41
C GLU A 32 -18.19 52.54 16.89
N SER A 33 -17.87 52.29 15.61
CA SER A 33 -17.28 53.21 14.63
C SER A 33 -15.77 53.47 14.68
N SER A 34 -15.04 52.80 13.78
CA SER A 34 -14.39 53.53 12.67
C SER A 34 -14.08 52.61 11.49
N ARG A 35 -14.63 52.98 10.33
CA ARG A 35 -14.32 52.41 9.02
C ARG A 35 -12.85 52.70 8.69
N SER A 36 -12.04 51.66 8.58
CA SER A 36 -10.87 51.69 7.69
C SER A 36 -10.95 50.50 6.74
N ARG A 37 -11.10 50.82 5.45
CA ARG A 37 -11.09 49.87 4.33
C ARG A 37 -9.66 49.34 4.16
N GLY A 38 -9.23 48.46 5.05
CA GLY A 38 -8.08 47.59 4.82
C GLY A 38 -8.52 46.41 3.98
N ARG A 39 -8.11 46.36 2.71
CA ARG A 39 -8.21 45.15 1.88
C ARG A 39 -7.44 44.03 2.60
N HIS A 40 -8.14 43.25 3.43
CA HIS A 40 -7.65 41.98 3.91
C HIS A 40 -7.48 41.07 2.70
N ARG A 41 -6.26 41.05 2.14
CA ARG A 41 -5.75 39.88 1.44
C ARG A 41 -5.69 38.75 2.47
N GLN A 42 -6.82 38.10 2.72
CA GLN A 42 -6.84 36.77 3.31
C GLN A 42 -6.21 35.84 2.27
N HIS A 43 -4.88 35.76 2.26
CA HIS A 43 -4.23 34.51 1.88
C HIS A 43 -4.56 33.54 3.00
N ALA A 44 -5.73 32.90 2.93
CA ALA A 44 -5.96 31.66 3.63
C ALA A 44 -4.81 30.74 3.18
N ARG A 45 -3.83 30.50 4.05
CA ARG A 45 -2.87 29.41 3.84
C ARG A 45 -3.76 28.18 3.73
N ARG A 46 -3.97 27.65 2.50
CA ARG A 46 -4.53 26.31 2.32
C ARG A 46 -3.68 25.42 3.22
N VAL A 47 -4.26 24.94 4.30
CA VAL A 47 -3.64 23.89 5.12
C VAL A 47 -3.47 22.73 4.16
N ARG A 48 -2.23 22.41 3.82
CA ARG A 48 -1.93 21.33 2.88
C ARG A 48 -2.20 20.02 3.60
N SER A 49 -3.05 19.18 3.03
CA SER A 49 -3.33 17.85 3.57
C SER A 49 -2.04 17.02 3.61
N PRO A 50 -1.62 16.48 4.76
CA PRO A 50 -0.36 15.76 4.90
C PRO A 50 -0.36 14.44 4.10
N TYR A 51 0.82 13.99 3.68
CA TYR A 51 1.01 12.67 3.10
C TYR A 51 0.71 11.58 4.13
N VAL A 52 0.15 10.47 3.65
CA VAL A 52 -0.17 9.28 4.43
C VAL A 52 0.34 8.09 3.64
N GLU A 53 1.21 7.26 4.24
CA GLU A 53 1.60 6.00 3.60
C GLU A 53 0.46 5.00 3.72
N LEU A 54 -0.13 4.62 2.58
CA LEU A 54 -1.25 3.69 2.50
C LEU A 54 -0.85 2.31 1.99
N HIS A 55 0.43 2.06 1.71
CA HIS A 55 0.90 0.75 1.26
C HIS A 55 2.25 0.40 1.88
N ALA A 56 2.20 -0.25 3.05
CA ALA A 56 3.36 -0.80 3.72
C ALA A 56 3.15 -2.27 4.08
N CYS A 57 4.20 -3.08 4.09
CA CYS A 57 4.17 -4.46 4.56
C CYS A 57 5.16 -4.66 5.71
N SER A 58 4.80 -5.53 6.65
CA SER A 58 5.66 -5.86 7.80
C SER A 58 6.37 -7.19 7.59
N ALA A 59 7.23 -7.57 8.55
CA ALA A 59 7.88 -8.87 8.61
C ALA A 59 6.92 -10.06 8.64
N PHE A 60 5.62 -9.82 8.92
CA PHE A 60 4.58 -10.84 8.78
C PHE A 60 4.22 -11.17 7.33
N SER A 61 4.58 -10.30 6.39
CA SER A 61 4.68 -10.65 4.98
C SER A 61 5.93 -11.50 4.79
N PHE A 62 5.77 -12.81 4.96
CA PHE A 62 6.89 -13.75 5.08
C PHE A 62 7.91 -13.59 3.95
N LEU A 63 9.17 -13.33 4.33
CA LEU A 63 10.30 -13.07 3.41
C LEU A 63 10.07 -11.91 2.42
N ARG A 64 9.16 -10.99 2.72
CA ARG A 64 8.79 -9.84 1.86
C ARG A 64 8.87 -8.50 2.59
N GLY A 65 8.68 -8.47 3.91
CA GLY A 65 8.90 -7.28 4.74
C GLY A 65 10.10 -7.44 5.68
N GLY A 66 10.88 -6.39 5.86
CA GLY A 66 12.12 -6.33 6.64
C GLY A 66 11.98 -5.63 7.99
N SER A 67 10.78 -5.24 8.42
CA SER A 67 10.56 -4.56 9.70
C SER A 67 9.30 -5.05 10.40
N PHE A 68 9.36 -5.16 11.72
CA PHE A 68 8.20 -5.52 12.53
C PHE A 68 7.16 -4.39 12.52
N PRO A 69 5.87 -4.71 12.76
CA PRO A 69 4.81 -3.71 12.88
C PRO A 69 5.14 -2.59 13.88
N GLU A 70 5.75 -2.91 15.01
CA GLU A 70 6.12 -1.96 16.05
C GLU A 70 7.13 -0.93 15.53
N GLN A 71 8.14 -1.38 14.79
CA GLN A 71 9.15 -0.51 14.20
C GLN A 71 8.56 0.40 13.12
N LEU A 72 7.59 -0.09 12.33
CA LEU A 72 6.88 0.73 11.35
C LEU A 72 6.09 1.85 12.04
N ALA A 73 5.40 1.54 13.14
CA ALA A 73 4.66 2.51 13.94
C ALA A 73 5.56 3.56 14.59
N GLU A 74 6.68 3.15 15.18
CA GLU A 74 7.69 4.05 15.77
C GLU A 74 8.22 5.04 14.72
N VAL A 75 8.62 4.54 13.55
CA VAL A 75 9.16 5.40 12.49
C VAL A 75 8.10 6.30 11.87
N ALA A 76 6.84 5.85 11.78
CA ALA A 76 5.76 6.73 11.37
C ALA A 76 5.61 7.93 12.31
N ALA A 77 5.70 7.71 13.62
CA ALA A 77 5.69 8.79 14.60
C ALA A 77 6.93 9.68 14.55
N GLU A 78 8.14 9.10 14.37
CA GLU A 78 9.37 9.88 14.14
C GLU A 78 9.24 10.83 12.94
N LEU A 79 8.49 10.44 11.91
CA LEU A 79 8.25 11.22 10.69
C LEU A 79 7.00 12.12 10.78
N GLU A 80 6.39 12.25 11.96
CA GLU A 80 5.16 13.02 12.21
C GLU A 80 3.96 12.58 11.34
N MET A 81 3.94 11.30 10.94
CA MET A 81 2.88 10.72 10.12
C MET A 81 1.71 10.28 11.01
N ALA A 82 0.63 11.07 11.00
CA ALA A 82 -0.53 10.84 11.86
C ALA A 82 -1.35 9.58 11.52
N VAL A 83 -1.22 9.04 10.30
CA VAL A 83 -1.99 7.89 9.81
C VAL A 83 -1.08 7.00 8.96
N MET A 84 -1.19 5.68 9.07
CA MET A 84 -0.42 4.75 8.24
C MET A 84 -1.19 3.46 7.96
N GLY A 85 -1.10 2.96 6.73
CA GLY A 85 -1.65 1.70 6.27
C GLY A 85 -0.68 0.53 6.38
N LEU A 86 -1.16 -0.63 6.85
CA LEU A 86 -0.44 -1.90 6.84
C LEU A 86 -1.19 -2.96 6.02
N LEU A 87 -0.53 -3.48 4.99
CA LEU A 87 -1.03 -4.46 4.02
C LEU A 87 -0.08 -5.64 3.97
N ASP A 88 -0.22 -6.55 4.93
CA ASP A 88 0.58 -7.78 4.89
C ASP A 88 0.14 -8.69 3.73
N ARG A 89 1.06 -9.52 3.25
CA ARG A 89 0.82 -10.39 2.10
C ARG A 89 -0.05 -11.58 2.46
N ASN A 90 -1.17 -11.73 1.75
CA ASN A 90 -2.12 -12.84 1.86
C ASN A 90 -2.67 -13.05 3.28
N GLY A 91 -2.70 -12.00 4.09
CA GLY A 91 -3.13 -12.10 5.48
C GLY A 91 -3.13 -10.76 6.18
N ILE A 92 -3.78 -10.73 7.33
CA ILE A 92 -3.82 -9.59 8.26
C ILE A 92 -3.02 -9.90 9.53
N TYR A 93 -1.93 -10.65 9.37
CA TYR A 93 -1.19 -11.26 10.48
C TYR A 93 -0.57 -10.22 11.43
N GLY A 94 0.00 -9.14 10.89
CA GLY A 94 0.58 -8.05 11.66
C GLY A 94 -0.42 -6.99 12.11
N ALA A 95 -1.69 -7.07 11.68
CA ALA A 95 -2.66 -5.98 11.85
C ALA A 95 -2.91 -5.60 13.31
N GLN A 96 -3.04 -6.60 14.20
CA GLN A 96 -3.29 -6.34 15.63
C GLN A 96 -2.06 -5.74 16.33
N ARG A 97 -0.87 -6.30 16.05
CA ARG A 97 0.40 -5.78 16.60
C ARG A 97 0.65 -4.36 16.15
N PHE A 98 0.41 -4.08 14.87
CA PHE A 98 0.48 -2.73 14.32
C PHE A 98 -0.51 -1.79 14.99
N SER A 99 -1.76 -2.20 15.15
CA SER A 99 -2.80 -1.35 15.72
C SER A 99 -2.51 -0.94 17.16
N VAL A 100 -1.99 -1.86 17.96
CA VAL A 100 -1.56 -1.57 19.33
C VAL A 100 -0.38 -0.61 19.33
N ALA A 101 0.69 -0.91 18.59
CA ALA A 101 1.90 -0.08 18.57
C ALA A 101 1.67 1.31 17.96
N ALA A 102 0.86 1.40 16.90
CA ALA A 102 0.49 2.66 16.26
C ALA A 102 -0.23 3.57 17.26
N ARG A 103 -1.18 3.04 18.03
CA ARG A 103 -1.88 3.80 19.08
C ARG A 103 -0.96 4.32 20.17
N GLU A 104 -0.04 3.48 20.66
CA GLU A 104 0.95 3.89 21.67
C GLU A 104 1.82 5.07 21.17
N ASN A 105 2.01 5.16 19.85
CA ASN A 105 2.76 6.20 19.18
C ASN A 105 1.89 7.34 18.60
N ASN A 106 0.58 7.39 18.92
CA ASN A 106 -0.38 8.36 18.38
C ASN A 106 -0.51 8.37 16.84
N VAL A 107 -0.26 7.23 16.20
CA VAL A 107 -0.49 6.99 14.78
C VAL A 107 -1.80 6.23 14.62
N ARG A 108 -2.69 6.72 13.76
CA ARG A 108 -3.93 6.00 13.43
C ARG A 108 -3.63 4.88 12.43
N PRO A 109 -3.92 3.61 12.76
CA PRO A 109 -3.70 2.50 11.85
C PRO A 109 -4.81 2.42 10.80
N ILE A 110 -4.45 2.05 9.57
CA ILE A 110 -5.34 1.60 8.50
C ILE A 110 -4.95 0.17 8.14
N ILE A 111 -5.93 -0.73 8.06
CA ILE A 111 -5.68 -2.16 7.85
C ILE A 111 -6.05 -2.56 6.42
N GLY A 112 -5.22 -3.41 5.83
CA GLY A 112 -5.46 -4.00 4.53
C GLY A 112 -4.64 -5.27 4.30
N CYS A 113 -4.49 -5.65 3.04
CA CYS A 113 -3.76 -6.84 2.63
C CYS A 113 -3.26 -6.69 1.18
N GLU A 114 -2.08 -7.20 0.89
CA GLU A 114 -1.69 -7.50 -0.50
C GLU A 114 -2.28 -8.87 -0.89
N LEU A 115 -3.19 -8.91 -1.85
CA LEU A 115 -3.72 -10.17 -2.40
C LEU A 115 -2.81 -10.67 -3.52
N SER A 116 -2.28 -11.88 -3.39
CA SER A 116 -1.76 -12.64 -4.53
C SER A 116 -2.93 -13.11 -5.40
N MET A 117 -2.96 -12.68 -6.65
CA MET A 117 -3.95 -13.12 -7.64
C MET A 117 -3.50 -14.40 -8.35
N GLU A 118 -4.44 -15.10 -9.00
CA GLU A 118 -4.19 -16.34 -9.74
C GLU A 118 -3.23 -16.19 -10.94
N ASP A 119 -3.03 -14.97 -11.43
CA ASP A 119 -2.09 -14.61 -12.50
C ASP A 119 -0.77 -14.04 -11.95
N ASP A 120 -0.45 -14.33 -10.68
CA ASP A 120 0.71 -13.85 -9.92
C ASP A 120 0.77 -12.32 -9.71
N SER A 121 -0.26 -11.58 -10.15
CA SER A 121 -0.36 -10.15 -9.90
C SER A 121 -0.70 -9.86 -8.44
N ILE A 122 -0.29 -8.68 -7.97
CA ILE A 122 -0.55 -8.24 -6.59
C ILE A 122 -1.65 -7.19 -6.64
N LEU A 123 -2.68 -7.39 -5.83
CA LEU A 123 -3.77 -6.44 -5.64
C LEU A 123 -3.80 -5.99 -4.17
N PRO A 124 -3.20 -4.83 -3.84
CA PRO A 124 -3.36 -4.24 -2.53
C PRO A 124 -4.82 -3.80 -2.32
N VAL A 125 -5.38 -4.17 -1.17
CA VAL A 125 -6.72 -3.77 -0.75
C VAL A 125 -6.70 -3.21 0.67
N LEU A 126 -7.45 -2.14 0.90
CA LEU A 126 -7.68 -1.53 2.21
C LEU A 126 -9.09 -1.81 2.69
N VAL A 127 -9.24 -1.90 4.00
CA VAL A 127 -10.53 -2.08 4.67
C VAL A 127 -11.12 -0.71 4.99
N GLU A 128 -12.26 -0.38 4.39
CA GLU A 128 -13.02 0.84 4.68
C GLU A 128 -13.98 0.63 5.85
N THR A 129 -14.63 -0.54 5.91
CA THR A 129 -15.71 -0.82 6.87
C THR A 129 -15.56 -2.18 7.55
N ARG A 130 -16.36 -2.42 8.61
CA ARG A 130 -16.45 -3.73 9.27
C ARG A 130 -16.91 -4.84 8.33
N VAL A 131 -17.80 -4.51 7.38
CA VAL A 131 -18.23 -5.45 6.33
C VAL A 131 -17.05 -5.81 5.43
N GLY A 132 -16.25 -4.81 5.03
CA GLY A 132 -15.00 -5.04 4.28
C GLY A 132 -14.02 -5.94 5.02
N TYR A 133 -13.83 -5.73 6.33
CA TYR A 133 -12.95 -6.58 7.14
C TYR A 133 -13.41 -8.04 7.13
N LYS A 134 -14.72 -8.28 7.32
CA LYS A 134 -15.31 -9.61 7.25
C LYS A 134 -15.10 -10.23 5.86
N ASN A 135 -15.41 -9.48 4.81
CA ASN A 135 -15.26 -9.94 3.42
C ASN A 135 -13.80 -10.31 3.09
N LEU A 136 -12.84 -9.48 3.51
CA LEU A 136 -11.42 -9.75 3.34
C LEU A 136 -10.99 -11.03 4.07
N CYS A 137 -11.42 -11.21 5.33
CA CYS A 137 -11.12 -12.42 6.09
C CYS A 137 -11.69 -13.69 5.43
N GLU A 138 -12.94 -13.64 4.96
CA GLU A 138 -13.58 -14.75 4.29
C GLU A 138 -12.89 -15.09 2.96
N LEU A 139 -12.60 -14.08 2.14
CA LEU A 139 -11.88 -14.23 0.88
C LEU A 139 -10.51 -14.90 1.08
N LEU A 140 -9.71 -14.38 2.03
CA LEU A 140 -8.40 -14.94 2.36
C LEU A 140 -8.52 -16.38 2.86
N THR A 141 -9.50 -16.66 3.72
CA THR A 141 -9.72 -18.02 4.25
C THR A 141 -10.04 -18.98 3.11
N GLN A 142 -10.94 -18.61 2.19
CA GLN A 142 -11.26 -19.45 1.04
C GLN A 142 -10.05 -19.66 0.12
N ALA A 143 -9.27 -18.61 -0.15
CA ALA A 143 -8.08 -18.70 -0.98
C ALA A 143 -7.00 -19.61 -0.37
N HIS A 144 -6.76 -19.53 0.94
CA HIS A 144 -5.83 -20.42 1.65
C HIS A 144 -6.30 -21.87 1.68
N LEU A 145 -7.59 -22.12 1.93
CA LEU A 145 -8.15 -23.49 1.98
C LEU A 145 -8.05 -24.23 0.65
N ARG A 146 -8.12 -23.51 -0.47
CA ARG A 146 -7.99 -24.09 -1.83
C ARG A 146 -6.55 -24.25 -2.29
N SER A 147 -5.62 -23.50 -1.71
CA SER A 147 -4.23 -23.45 -2.16
C SER A 147 -3.38 -24.50 -1.45
N GLU A 148 -2.25 -24.86 -2.07
CA GLU A 148 -1.21 -25.63 -1.38
C GLU A 148 -0.66 -24.84 -0.19
N LYS A 149 -0.15 -25.54 0.83
CA LYS A 149 0.45 -24.91 2.01
C LYS A 149 1.55 -23.93 1.60
N GLY A 150 1.43 -22.68 2.06
CA GLY A 150 2.39 -21.61 1.78
C GLY A 150 2.09 -20.81 0.49
N LYS A 151 1.06 -21.20 -0.26
CA LYS A 151 0.52 -20.40 -1.36
C LYS A 151 -0.86 -19.87 -0.99
N CYS A 152 -1.23 -18.77 -1.61
CA CYS A 152 -2.58 -18.22 -1.57
C CYS A 152 -2.79 -17.51 -2.89
N ALA A 153 -3.84 -17.89 -3.63
CA ALA A 153 -4.19 -17.29 -4.91
C ALA A 153 -5.69 -16.96 -4.91
N VAL A 154 -5.98 -15.68 -4.94
CA VAL A 154 -7.33 -15.15 -5.12
C VAL A 154 -7.66 -15.15 -6.61
N ARG A 155 -8.84 -15.66 -6.96
CA ARG A 155 -9.31 -15.64 -8.35
C ARG A 155 -9.96 -14.30 -8.64
N TRP A 156 -9.82 -13.82 -9.88
CA TRP A 156 -10.42 -12.54 -10.26
C TRP A 156 -11.94 -12.54 -10.07
N ASN A 157 -12.61 -13.61 -10.51
CA ASN A 157 -14.08 -13.73 -10.46
C ASN A 157 -14.68 -13.77 -9.04
N GLU A 158 -13.87 -14.00 -8.00
CA GLU A 158 -14.34 -14.02 -6.62
C GLU A 158 -14.42 -12.60 -6.04
N LEU A 159 -13.63 -11.66 -6.54
CA LEU A 159 -13.52 -10.30 -5.97
C LEU A 159 -14.88 -9.59 -5.89
N SER A 160 -15.73 -9.72 -6.91
CA SER A 160 -17.05 -9.10 -6.92
C SER A 160 -17.95 -9.56 -5.77
N GLY A 161 -17.73 -10.77 -5.23
CA GLY A 161 -18.48 -11.28 -4.09
C GLY A 161 -18.02 -10.73 -2.73
N PHE A 162 -16.83 -10.12 -2.67
CA PHE A 162 -16.19 -9.67 -1.42
C PHE A 162 -15.75 -8.20 -1.46
N ALA A 163 -16.02 -7.47 -2.54
CA ALA A 163 -15.54 -6.11 -2.74
C ALA A 163 -16.20 -5.05 -1.83
N GLU A 164 -17.40 -5.32 -1.31
CA GLU A 164 -18.11 -4.37 -0.46
C GLU A 164 -17.27 -4.01 0.78
N GLY A 165 -17.09 -2.69 1.01
CA GLY A 165 -16.31 -2.17 2.14
C GLY A 165 -14.80 -2.26 1.96
N LEU A 166 -14.31 -2.58 0.76
CA LEU A 166 -12.89 -2.61 0.40
C LEU A 166 -12.55 -1.54 -0.63
N VAL A 167 -11.31 -1.07 -0.60
CA VAL A 167 -10.72 -0.16 -1.59
C VAL A 167 -9.50 -0.83 -2.22
N ALA A 168 -9.41 -0.85 -3.54
CA ALA A 168 -8.37 -1.57 -4.28
C ALA A 168 -7.38 -0.62 -4.99
N PHE A 169 -6.11 -1.02 -5.02
CA PHE A 169 -5.05 -0.30 -5.71
C PHE A 169 -4.60 -1.02 -6.98
N LEU A 170 -4.74 -0.35 -8.12
CA LEU A 170 -4.21 -0.79 -9.39
C LEU A 170 -2.82 -0.17 -9.60
N GLY A 171 -1.76 -0.96 -9.46
CA GLY A 171 -0.39 -0.41 -9.46
C GLY A 171 0.63 -1.21 -10.26
N SER A 172 1.89 -0.77 -10.17
CA SER A 172 3.04 -1.47 -10.76
C SER A 172 3.20 -2.89 -10.23
N GLY A 173 2.75 -3.18 -8.99
CA GLY A 173 2.69 -4.54 -8.42
C GLY A 173 1.69 -5.45 -9.14
N SER A 174 0.56 -4.90 -9.60
CA SER A 174 -0.41 -5.61 -10.45
C SER A 174 0.13 -5.81 -11.88
N ALA A 175 0.97 -4.89 -12.37
CA ALA A 175 1.53 -4.91 -13.72
C ALA A 175 2.85 -5.70 -13.89
N ARG A 176 3.62 -5.94 -12.82
CA ARG A 176 4.93 -6.63 -12.91
C ARG A 176 4.86 -8.16 -13.03
N ALA A 177 3.70 -8.77 -12.75
CA ALA A 177 3.51 -10.21 -12.96
C ALA A 177 3.81 -10.65 -14.40
N THR A 178 3.71 -9.74 -15.38
CA THR A 178 3.94 -10.07 -16.79
C THR A 178 5.40 -10.10 -17.22
N ARG A 179 6.38 -9.73 -16.38
CA ARG A 179 7.81 -9.68 -16.80
C ARG A 179 8.78 -10.57 -16.03
N ALA A 180 8.41 -11.08 -14.85
CA ALA A 180 9.30 -11.95 -14.08
C ALA A 180 9.26 -13.43 -14.54
N VAL A 181 8.19 -13.87 -15.22
CA VAL A 181 8.02 -15.29 -15.59
C VAL A 181 8.64 -15.65 -16.96
N SER A 182 9.00 -14.67 -17.80
CA SER A 182 9.67 -14.96 -19.09
C SER A 182 11.19 -15.14 -18.99
N GLY A 183 11.78 -15.06 -17.79
CA GLY A 183 13.24 -15.19 -17.59
C GLY A 183 13.70 -16.43 -16.83
N ALA A 184 12.82 -17.12 -16.09
CA ALA A 184 13.23 -18.14 -15.13
C ALA A 184 12.86 -19.59 -15.51
N LEU A 185 12.14 -19.80 -16.62
CA LEU A 185 11.77 -21.12 -17.14
C LEU A 185 12.64 -21.58 -18.33
N ALA A 186 13.88 -21.09 -18.43
CA ALA A 186 14.86 -21.50 -19.44
C ALA A 186 16.11 -22.21 -18.88
N ILE A 187 16.18 -22.47 -17.56
CA ILE A 187 17.30 -23.23 -16.95
C ILE A 187 16.75 -24.38 -16.09
N ALA A 188 15.94 -25.24 -16.70
CA ALA A 188 15.63 -26.56 -16.15
C ALA A 188 15.18 -27.46 -17.29
N ASN A 189 16.13 -27.90 -18.14
CA ASN A 189 16.07 -29.13 -18.94
C ASN A 189 17.35 -29.31 -19.77
N PHE A 190 18.52 -29.21 -19.14
CA PHE A 190 19.76 -29.71 -19.76
C PHE A 190 20.50 -30.66 -18.82
N SER A 191 19.88 -31.80 -18.57
CA SER A 191 20.57 -33.01 -18.11
C SER A 191 19.97 -34.22 -18.83
N GLY A 192 20.49 -34.50 -20.01
CA GLY A 192 20.07 -35.63 -20.84
C GLY A 192 20.95 -35.75 -22.08
N ARG A 193 22.06 -36.46 -21.93
CA ARG A 193 23.09 -36.73 -22.95
C ARG A 193 22.55 -37.76 -23.95
N ALA A 194 22.57 -37.50 -25.26
CA ALA A 194 22.82 -38.49 -26.31
C ALA A 194 23.01 -37.87 -27.72
N ASN A 195 24.01 -38.37 -28.43
CA ASN A 195 24.41 -38.06 -29.79
C ASN A 195 23.32 -38.32 -30.84
N SER A 196 23.26 -37.49 -31.89
CA SER A 196 23.69 -37.86 -33.26
C SER A 196 23.09 -36.91 -34.31
N MET A 197 23.86 -36.72 -35.38
CA MET A 197 23.60 -35.88 -36.55
C MET A 197 22.28 -36.22 -37.26
N THR A 198 21.59 -35.20 -37.79
CA THR A 198 21.31 -35.09 -39.23
C THR A 198 20.76 -33.71 -39.59
N SER A 199 21.14 -33.32 -40.79
CA SER A 199 20.88 -32.12 -41.59
C SER A 199 19.41 -31.76 -41.80
N GLY A 200 19.17 -30.47 -42.07
CA GLY A 200 18.20 -30.06 -43.10
C GLY A 200 17.07 -29.15 -42.63
N GLU A 201 17.21 -27.87 -42.99
CA GLU A 201 16.13 -26.98 -43.45
C GLU A 201 15.00 -26.60 -42.47
N SER A 202 14.96 -25.29 -42.14
CA SER A 202 13.76 -24.42 -42.05
C SER A 202 13.89 -23.34 -40.95
N SER A 203 14.98 -22.56 -41.00
CA SER A 203 15.16 -21.38 -40.15
C SER A 203 14.56 -20.14 -40.83
N GLU A 204 13.25 -20.09 -41.07
CA GLU A 204 12.62 -18.88 -41.63
C GLU A 204 11.15 -18.65 -41.21
N ARG A 205 10.56 -19.48 -40.34
CA ARG A 205 9.14 -19.34 -39.93
C ARG A 205 8.89 -18.91 -38.48
N LEU A 206 9.92 -18.61 -37.69
CA LEU A 206 9.73 -18.18 -36.28
C LEU A 206 9.64 -16.65 -36.06
N PHE A 207 9.86 -15.81 -37.08
CA PHE A 207 9.89 -14.34 -36.94
C PHE A 207 8.60 -13.60 -37.35
N ARG A 208 7.45 -14.29 -37.46
CA ARG A 208 6.16 -13.65 -37.83
C ARG A 208 5.07 -13.66 -36.75
N ARG A 209 5.39 -13.97 -35.49
CA ARG A 209 4.41 -14.01 -34.39
C ARG A 209 4.54 -12.89 -33.35
N ASP A 210 5.22 -11.80 -33.69
CA ASP A 210 5.45 -10.68 -32.76
C ASP A 210 4.49 -9.50 -32.92
N ALA A 211 3.56 -9.53 -33.89
CA ALA A 211 2.62 -8.42 -34.14
C ALA A 211 1.24 -8.58 -33.47
N GLU A 212 0.80 -9.82 -33.18
CA GLU A 212 -0.51 -10.08 -32.53
C GLU A 212 -0.43 -10.14 -30.99
N THR A 213 0.77 -10.33 -30.44
CA THR A 213 1.01 -10.36 -28.98
C THR A 213 1.00 -8.95 -28.37
N SER A 214 1.35 -7.94 -29.16
CA SER A 214 1.43 -6.52 -28.74
C SER A 214 0.08 -5.88 -28.39
N THR A 215 -1.05 -6.38 -28.89
CA THR A 215 -2.38 -5.83 -28.60
C THR A 215 -3.07 -6.46 -27.39
N ARG A 216 -2.71 -7.70 -27.03
CA ARG A 216 -3.24 -8.36 -25.82
C ARG A 216 -2.56 -7.85 -24.55
N ASP A 217 -1.25 -7.63 -24.58
CA ASP A 217 -0.51 -7.09 -23.42
C ASP A 217 -0.86 -5.62 -23.13
N ALA A 218 -1.14 -4.84 -24.17
CA ALA A 218 -1.60 -3.45 -24.04
C ALA A 218 -3.05 -3.33 -23.54
N CYS A 219 -3.80 -4.42 -23.44
CA CYS A 219 -5.19 -4.45 -22.98
C CYS A 219 -5.33 -5.04 -21.57
N ALA A 220 -4.33 -5.76 -21.06
CA ALA A 220 -4.39 -6.39 -19.75
C ALA A 220 -4.60 -5.36 -18.60
N PRO A 221 -3.92 -4.19 -18.57
CA PRO A 221 -4.17 -3.18 -17.54
C PRO A 221 -5.57 -2.56 -17.62
N GLN A 222 -6.09 -2.32 -18.83
CA GLN A 222 -7.40 -1.72 -19.09
C GLN A 222 -8.52 -2.70 -18.72
N ILE A 223 -8.38 -3.97 -19.09
CA ILE A 223 -9.31 -5.03 -18.70
C ILE A 223 -9.35 -5.17 -17.18
N ARG A 224 -8.18 -5.18 -16.52
CA ARG A 224 -8.10 -5.24 -15.06
C ARG A 224 -8.73 -4.00 -14.40
N ALA A 225 -8.48 -2.81 -14.95
CA ALA A 225 -9.10 -1.58 -14.46
C ALA A 225 -10.63 -1.67 -14.54
N GLN A 226 -11.16 -2.10 -15.69
CA GLN A 226 -12.61 -2.24 -15.86
C GLN A 226 -13.19 -3.29 -14.91
N PHE A 227 -12.53 -4.44 -14.78
CA PHE A 227 -12.96 -5.49 -13.85
C PHE A 227 -13.01 -4.99 -12.39
N LEU A 228 -11.98 -4.26 -11.96
CA LEU A 228 -11.94 -3.68 -10.62
C LEU A 228 -13.03 -2.60 -10.44
N ILE A 229 -13.28 -1.78 -11.45
CA ILE A 229 -14.38 -0.80 -11.43
C ILE A 229 -15.73 -1.51 -11.27
N ASP A 230 -15.96 -2.58 -12.01
CA ASP A 230 -17.21 -3.34 -11.96
C ASP A 230 -17.40 -4.04 -10.60
N ALA A 231 -16.30 -4.48 -9.96
CA ALA A 231 -16.33 -5.16 -8.68
C ALA A 231 -16.41 -4.22 -7.46
N PHE A 232 -15.54 -3.20 -7.40
CA PHE A 232 -15.39 -2.31 -6.23
C PHE A 232 -16.15 -0.99 -6.37
N GLY A 233 -16.48 -0.59 -7.60
CA GLY A 233 -16.97 0.74 -7.94
C GLY A 233 -15.83 1.74 -8.19
N PRO A 234 -16.03 2.75 -9.06
CA PRO A 234 -14.97 3.67 -9.48
C PRO A 234 -14.39 4.51 -8.34
N GLU A 235 -15.17 4.78 -7.29
CA GLU A 235 -14.74 5.55 -6.11
C GLU A 235 -13.83 4.77 -5.15
N ASN A 236 -13.75 3.45 -5.34
CA ASN A 236 -13.00 2.51 -4.50
C ASN A 236 -11.84 1.86 -5.25
N VAL A 237 -11.51 2.35 -6.45
CA VAL A 237 -10.34 1.92 -7.22
C VAL A 237 -9.43 3.11 -7.44
N PHE A 238 -8.18 2.97 -7.01
CA PHE A 238 -7.16 3.98 -7.20
C PHE A 238 -6.03 3.43 -8.06
N VAL A 239 -5.48 4.26 -8.94
CA VAL A 239 -4.25 3.92 -9.66
C VAL A 239 -3.06 4.34 -8.83
N GLU A 240 -2.31 3.35 -8.35
CA GLU A 240 -1.16 3.54 -7.48
C GLU A 240 0.10 3.86 -8.28
N ILE A 241 0.74 4.97 -7.93
CA ILE A 241 2.00 5.42 -8.50
C ILE A 241 3.07 5.37 -7.41
N GLN A 242 4.19 4.70 -7.71
CA GLN A 242 5.36 4.60 -6.83
C GLN A 242 6.62 5.10 -7.54
N ARG A 243 7.57 5.69 -6.81
CA ARG A 243 8.83 6.23 -7.37
C ARG A 243 10.02 5.83 -6.51
N HIS A 244 10.91 5.03 -7.09
CA HIS A 244 12.09 4.45 -6.46
C HIS A 244 13.36 4.70 -7.28
N PHE A 245 13.34 5.66 -8.22
CA PHE A 245 14.49 5.96 -9.10
C PHE A 245 14.98 4.74 -9.91
N ILE A 246 14.08 3.83 -10.26
CA ILE A 246 14.42 2.66 -11.08
C ILE A 246 14.33 3.02 -12.55
N ARG A 247 15.31 2.58 -13.34
CA ARG A 247 15.32 2.81 -14.79
C ARG A 247 14.06 2.22 -15.43
N GLY A 248 13.32 3.08 -16.15
CA GLY A 248 12.08 2.69 -16.85
C GLY A 248 10.80 2.80 -16.01
N GLU A 249 10.91 3.06 -14.70
CA GLU A 249 9.75 3.27 -13.83
C GLU A 249 8.93 4.50 -14.24
N ASP A 250 9.58 5.59 -14.66
CA ASP A 250 8.89 6.78 -15.16
C ASP A 250 8.00 6.50 -16.37
N ARG A 251 8.40 5.58 -17.25
CA ARG A 251 7.57 5.17 -18.39
C ARG A 251 6.32 4.44 -17.91
N ILE A 252 6.49 3.49 -17.00
CA ILE A 252 5.37 2.72 -16.41
C ILE A 252 4.43 3.67 -15.67
N ASN A 253 4.96 4.62 -14.91
CA ASN A 253 4.17 5.61 -14.19
C ASN A 253 3.37 6.51 -15.13
N ARG A 254 3.93 6.90 -16.29
CA ARG A 254 3.18 7.63 -17.32
C ARG A 254 2.04 6.79 -17.89
N GLU A 255 2.31 5.53 -18.23
CA GLU A 255 1.29 4.59 -18.73
C GLU A 255 0.16 4.38 -17.69
N LEU A 256 0.48 4.29 -16.40
CA LEU A 256 -0.49 4.21 -15.30
C LEU A 256 -1.30 5.51 -15.15
N VAL A 257 -0.67 6.68 -15.24
CA VAL A 257 -1.37 7.97 -15.19
C VAL A 257 -2.32 8.12 -16.39
N ASP A 258 -1.90 7.70 -17.58
CA ASP A 258 -2.75 7.72 -18.77
C ASP A 258 -3.91 6.72 -18.66
N LEU A 259 -3.69 5.55 -18.07
CA LEU A 259 -4.74 4.59 -17.72
C LEU A 259 -5.74 5.19 -16.73
N ALA A 260 -5.26 5.85 -15.66
CA ALA A 260 -6.12 6.50 -14.68
C ALA A 260 -7.03 7.55 -15.33
N ARG A 261 -6.48 8.36 -16.24
CA ARG A 261 -7.24 9.36 -17.00
C ARG A 261 -8.28 8.71 -17.93
N ALA A 262 -7.89 7.66 -18.66
CA ALA A 262 -8.78 6.96 -19.58
C ALA A 262 -9.95 6.28 -18.86
N SER A 263 -9.69 5.67 -17.69
CA SER A 263 -10.67 4.98 -16.86
C SER A 263 -11.37 5.88 -15.84
N ARG A 264 -11.05 7.18 -15.80
CA ARG A 264 -11.58 8.17 -14.84
C ARG A 264 -11.35 7.78 -13.37
N LEU A 265 -10.23 7.14 -13.09
CA LEU A 265 -9.81 6.75 -11.75
C LEU A 265 -8.91 7.81 -11.13
N SER A 266 -8.98 7.93 -9.80
CA SER A 266 -8.07 8.78 -9.05
C SER A 266 -6.69 8.13 -8.93
N ILE A 267 -5.62 8.92 -9.05
CA ILE A 267 -4.27 8.46 -8.77
C ILE A 267 -3.94 8.59 -7.28
N LEU A 268 -3.05 7.73 -6.78
CA LEU A 268 -2.61 7.70 -5.39
C LEU A 268 -1.10 7.51 -5.34
N ALA A 269 -0.41 8.33 -4.54
CA ALA A 269 1.01 8.17 -4.28
C ALA A 269 1.23 7.23 -3.09
N THR A 270 2.08 6.24 -3.25
CA THR A 270 2.57 5.38 -2.15
C THR A 270 4.05 5.13 -2.35
N ASN A 271 4.73 4.60 -1.32
CA ASN A 271 6.12 4.16 -1.46
C ASN A 271 6.27 2.64 -1.45
N GLY A 272 5.18 1.88 -1.29
CA GLY A 272 5.22 0.41 -1.27
C GLY A 272 6.26 -0.10 -0.28
N VAL A 273 6.14 0.39 0.96
CA VAL A 273 7.14 0.27 2.02
C VAL A 273 7.32 -1.18 2.40
N GLN A 274 8.58 -1.65 2.39
CA GLN A 274 8.94 -3.01 2.76
C GLN A 274 9.77 -3.06 4.04
N TYR A 275 10.26 -1.92 4.52
CA TYR A 275 11.03 -1.80 5.75
C TYR A 275 10.90 -0.39 6.32
N ALA A 276 11.09 -0.20 7.62
CA ALA A 276 10.86 1.10 8.26
C ALA A 276 11.94 2.13 7.87
N LYS A 277 13.22 1.73 7.90
CA LYS A 277 14.39 2.59 7.62
C LYS A 277 15.26 2.01 6.49
N PRO A 278 16.08 2.82 5.79
CA PRO A 278 16.85 2.38 4.61
C PRO A 278 17.74 1.13 4.82
N TYR A 279 18.30 0.96 6.02
CA TYR A 279 19.12 -0.22 6.34
C TYR A 279 18.34 -1.54 6.28
N GLY A 280 17.01 -1.51 6.36
CA GLY A 280 16.16 -2.70 6.21
C GLY A 280 16.24 -3.36 4.83
N ARG A 281 16.82 -2.67 3.83
CA ARG A 281 17.17 -3.26 2.53
C ARG A 281 18.02 -4.52 2.68
N GLU A 282 19.02 -4.50 3.56
CA GLU A 282 19.96 -5.63 3.71
C GLU A 282 19.23 -6.89 4.21
N VAL A 283 18.30 -6.72 5.15
CA VAL A 283 17.43 -7.80 5.64
C VAL A 283 16.56 -8.35 4.51
N LEU A 284 16.00 -7.47 3.69
CA LEU A 284 15.16 -7.87 2.55
C LEU A 284 15.96 -8.63 1.47
N ASP A 285 17.21 -8.24 1.22
CA ASP A 285 18.10 -8.93 0.29
C ASP A 285 18.40 -10.36 0.79
N VAL A 286 18.66 -10.53 2.09
CA VAL A 286 18.81 -11.86 2.71
C VAL A 286 17.51 -12.68 2.60
N PHE A 287 16.35 -12.08 2.88
CA PHE A 287 15.06 -12.77 2.73
C PHE A 287 14.78 -13.19 1.29
N THR A 288 15.18 -12.37 0.33
CA THR A 288 15.12 -12.72 -1.09
C THR A 288 16.03 -13.92 -1.39
N CYS A 289 17.25 -13.94 -0.87
CA CYS A 289 18.15 -15.08 -1.03
C CYS A 289 17.56 -16.39 -0.47
N ILE A 290 16.97 -16.33 0.73
CA ILE A 290 16.29 -17.48 1.35
C ILE A 290 15.12 -17.96 0.49
N ARG A 291 14.29 -17.03 0.01
CA ARG A 291 13.10 -17.34 -0.80
C ARG A 291 13.46 -17.96 -2.16
N GLU A 292 14.50 -17.45 -2.80
CA GLU A 292 14.95 -17.90 -4.12
C GLU A 292 16.01 -19.03 -4.03
N HIS A 293 16.27 -19.55 -2.82
CA HIS A 293 17.25 -20.60 -2.56
C HIS A 293 18.64 -20.31 -3.14
N THR A 294 19.12 -19.09 -2.95
CA THR A 294 20.40 -18.60 -3.49
C THR A 294 21.24 -17.89 -2.42
N HIS A 295 22.44 -17.46 -2.79
CA HIS A 295 23.36 -16.71 -1.93
C HIS A 295 23.48 -15.25 -2.37
N LEU A 296 23.92 -14.37 -1.47
CA LEU A 296 23.95 -12.93 -1.71
C LEU A 296 24.88 -12.54 -2.88
N ASP A 297 26.00 -13.25 -3.01
CA ASP A 297 26.99 -13.09 -4.07
C ASP A 297 26.48 -13.55 -5.44
N THR A 298 25.52 -14.47 -5.49
CA THR A 298 24.96 -15.02 -6.74
C THR A 298 23.58 -14.49 -7.09
N ALA A 299 22.88 -13.82 -6.16
CA ALA A 299 21.51 -13.35 -6.36
C ALA A 299 21.36 -12.29 -7.47
N GLY A 300 22.41 -11.50 -7.75
CA GLY A 300 22.45 -10.57 -8.88
C GLY A 300 21.23 -9.64 -8.94
N LYS A 301 20.43 -9.76 -10.01
CA LYS A 301 19.24 -8.91 -10.25
C LYS A 301 18.01 -9.28 -9.41
N LEU A 302 18.07 -10.35 -8.61
CA LEU A 302 17.00 -10.71 -7.68
C LEU A 302 16.95 -9.73 -6.49
N LEU A 303 18.08 -9.16 -6.11
CA LEU A 303 18.19 -8.21 -5.00
C LEU A 303 17.57 -6.86 -5.31
N ALA A 304 17.21 -6.11 -4.26
CA ALA A 304 16.69 -4.76 -4.41
C ALA A 304 17.76 -3.85 -5.04
N GLN A 305 17.38 -3.12 -6.10
CA GLN A 305 18.31 -2.24 -6.82
C GLN A 305 18.82 -1.09 -5.95
N ASN A 306 18.02 -0.63 -4.99
CA ASN A 306 18.34 0.45 -4.06
C ASN A 306 17.53 0.31 -2.76
N ALA A 307 17.72 1.25 -1.84
CA ALA A 307 17.08 1.27 -0.52
C ALA A 307 15.81 2.14 -0.45
N GLU A 308 15.12 2.36 -1.57
CA GLU A 308 14.06 3.37 -1.67
C GLU A 308 12.71 2.96 -1.08
N ARG A 309 12.54 1.69 -0.67
CA ARG A 309 11.27 1.15 -0.12
C ARG A 309 11.20 1.26 1.42
N HIS A 310 11.81 2.30 1.99
CA HIS A 310 11.66 2.65 3.41
C HIS A 310 10.49 3.63 3.63
N LEU A 311 10.09 3.87 4.88
CA LEU A 311 9.07 4.89 5.15
C LEU A 311 9.65 6.29 4.90
N LYS A 312 9.01 7.09 4.05
CA LYS A 312 9.45 8.44 3.67
C LYS A 312 8.58 9.51 4.32
N SER A 313 9.18 10.65 4.66
CA SER A 313 8.47 11.81 5.21
C SER A 313 7.53 12.46 4.18
N ASP A 314 6.57 13.26 4.67
CA ASP A 314 5.72 14.11 3.82
C ASP A 314 6.56 15.00 2.89
N ARG A 315 7.65 15.58 3.40
CA ARG A 315 8.54 16.43 2.61
C ARG A 315 9.19 15.69 1.45
N GLU A 316 9.71 14.48 1.70
CA GLU A 316 10.36 13.66 0.68
C GLU A 316 9.37 13.21 -0.39
N MET A 317 8.20 12.71 0.02
CA MET A 317 7.17 12.28 -0.93
C MET A 317 6.63 13.44 -1.77
N ARG A 318 6.52 14.65 -1.22
CA ARG A 318 6.15 15.83 -2.00
C ARG A 318 7.21 16.24 -3.02
N GLU A 319 8.49 16.13 -2.69
CA GLU A 319 9.55 16.40 -3.67
C GLU A 319 9.51 15.35 -4.79
N LEU A 320 9.33 14.08 -4.44
CA LEU A 320 9.21 12.98 -5.40
C LEU A 320 8.01 13.15 -6.34
N PHE A 321 6.88 13.66 -5.84
CA PHE A 321 5.62 13.83 -6.58
C PHE A 321 5.29 15.28 -6.90
N ARG A 322 6.31 16.15 -7.01
CA ARG A 322 6.13 17.59 -7.26
C ARG A 322 5.32 17.92 -8.54
N ASP A 323 5.34 17.02 -9.51
CA ASP A 323 4.61 17.08 -10.78
C ASP A 323 3.18 16.51 -10.69
N LEU A 324 2.86 15.75 -9.65
CA LEU A 324 1.55 15.12 -9.39
C LEU A 324 1.10 15.33 -7.93
N PRO A 325 0.91 16.59 -7.49
CA PRO A 325 0.52 16.89 -6.11
C PRO A 325 -0.82 16.25 -5.71
N GLU A 326 -1.73 16.03 -6.66
CA GLU A 326 -3.02 15.38 -6.44
C GLU A 326 -2.88 13.93 -5.95
N ALA A 327 -1.81 13.23 -6.34
CA ALA A 327 -1.56 11.86 -5.89
C ALA A 327 -1.29 11.81 -4.38
N ILE A 328 -0.62 12.83 -3.84
CA ILE A 328 -0.36 13.03 -2.40
C ILE A 328 -1.63 13.49 -1.68
N GLU A 329 -2.38 14.45 -2.24
CA GLU A 329 -3.62 14.92 -1.62
C GLU A 329 -4.66 13.79 -1.48
N ASN A 330 -4.72 12.89 -2.47
CA ASN A 330 -5.62 11.75 -2.45
C ASN A 330 -5.30 10.74 -1.34
N THR A 331 -4.05 10.65 -0.85
CA THR A 331 -3.73 9.76 0.28
C THR A 331 -4.42 10.22 1.56
N SER A 332 -4.40 11.52 1.85
CA SER A 332 -5.10 12.08 3.00
C SER A 332 -6.62 11.94 2.86
N ARG A 333 -7.17 12.25 1.68
CA ARG A 333 -8.62 12.15 1.42
C ARG A 333 -9.12 10.71 1.56
N LEU A 334 -8.37 9.74 1.04
CA LEU A 334 -8.71 8.33 1.21
C LEU A 334 -8.58 7.92 2.67
N ALA A 335 -7.51 8.33 3.35
CA ALA A 335 -7.33 8.03 4.77
C ALA A 335 -8.49 8.54 5.64
N GLU A 336 -9.05 9.72 5.35
CA GLU A 336 -10.21 10.29 6.05
C GLU A 336 -11.48 9.43 5.90
N ARG A 337 -11.65 8.73 4.76
CA ARG A 337 -12.77 7.83 4.50
C ARG A 337 -12.65 6.48 5.23
N LEU A 338 -11.42 6.00 5.42
CA LEU A 338 -11.12 4.70 6.02
C LEU A 338 -11.28 4.78 7.54
N THR A 339 -12.46 4.42 8.04
CA THR A 339 -12.86 4.59 9.46
C THR A 339 -12.80 3.30 10.28
N PHE A 340 -12.58 2.14 9.64
CA PHE A 340 -12.47 0.87 10.33
C PHE A 340 -11.33 0.85 11.36
N SER A 341 -11.60 0.26 12.53
CA SER A 341 -10.63 0.03 13.60
C SER A 341 -10.86 -1.35 14.23
N LEU A 342 -9.78 -2.02 14.64
CA LEU A 342 -9.82 -3.33 15.30
C LEU A 342 -10.36 -3.26 16.74
N GLU A 343 -10.53 -2.07 17.30
CA GLU A 343 -11.02 -1.87 18.67
C GLU A 343 -12.45 -2.37 18.90
N ASN A 344 -13.28 -2.31 17.87
CA ASN A 344 -14.72 -2.54 17.96
C ASN A 344 -15.12 -3.92 17.40
N LEU A 345 -14.24 -4.91 17.50
CA LEU A 345 -14.49 -6.25 16.94
C LEU A 345 -15.45 -7.12 17.77
N GLY A 346 -15.76 -6.74 19.01
CA GLY A 346 -16.69 -7.46 19.89
C GLY A 346 -17.12 -6.62 21.07
#